data_AF-A0AAD1EG02-F1
#
_entry.id   AF-A0AAD1EG02-F1
#
_cell.length_a   1.000
_cell.length_b   1.000
_cell.length_c   1.000
_cell.angle_alpha   90.00
_cell.angle_beta   90.00
_cell.angle_gamma   90.00
#
_symmetry.space_group_name_H-M   'P 1'
#
loop_
_entity.id
_entity.type
_entity.pdbx_description
1 polymer ?
#
loop_
_entity_poly.entity_id
_entity_poly.type
_entity_poly.pdbx_seq_one_letter_code
_entity_poly.pdbx_strand_id
1 'polypeptide(L)'
;MVAAIHGAAAMAIEAHVLFDASLPSIKDINAELRLLGFPVRLQYGHGPLADHGGFLPATLRRQQSGCEFDVRSGSDAAGDLEPPGAAKPFSCCVSLRWASNEDEAIVGLCIAAALAKLTKGIVLEEGSGKWQNAAKAVDYARLHLKAAGVRDGPAKPGTRPADIKRYLKTLLAERDDLVLVGRHLLIRPVHHILRGVLFDRTGERTRFRIWPYLNPLYGHPDSTGCLEPIHESLWDVTAVHFMPVLHDALLHDVFADVGAVTTLPKLASRLKADRQKISACVIALVLSGRHETASTFLDSIAVRDPTWDPWLVKDRQFLDRDIKAICAEFHEREERTVQALKIGAIWEPSPFPAELPEHEREAATEPQFHAGRWPATPDGLLARLPEQRGELRFSKDYIFRRALPLLLEPITIEAGRRAYQANERLIAAQRLPDGKLLLSIMRPQRAHQSWIDQASPQLDPFWVDTRLLLYGSERLAEIWLSRRSLSVEPLSIHSIEIRTKDRRHSIWHCNFEYEQASGTVFDYRSVARRGGTSELSPELCAALVLDHPVPGAPDDVLHRTRQLIDGMGYGELDLDLPFERS
;
A
#
# COMPACT_ATOMS: atom_id res chain seq x y z
N MET A 1 -25.11 2.96 16.62
CA MET A 1 -24.56 1.58 16.50
C MET A 1 -25.14 0.94 15.24
N VAL A 2 -24.56 1.24 14.08
CA VAL A 2 -24.74 0.53 12.81
C VAL A 2 -23.35 0.48 12.19
N ALA A 3 -22.85 -0.73 12.01
CA ALA A 3 -21.57 -1.00 11.36
C ALA A 3 -21.75 -1.04 9.84
N ALA A 4 -20.63 -0.78 9.16
CA ALA A 4 -20.33 -1.11 7.77
C ALA A 4 -20.92 -0.20 6.68
N ILE A 5 -20.01 0.50 5.99
CA ILE A 5 -19.75 0.20 4.57
C ILE A 5 -18.24 -0.01 4.44
N HIS A 6 -17.83 -1.27 4.47
CA HIS A 6 -16.53 -1.65 3.94
C HIS A 6 -16.51 -1.24 2.48
N GLY A 7 -15.47 -0.52 2.04
CA GLY A 7 -15.17 -0.38 0.62
C GLY A 7 -15.17 -1.77 0.02
N ALA A 8 -16.05 -1.99 -0.96
CA ALA A 8 -16.13 -3.27 -1.65
C ALA A 8 -14.75 -3.58 -2.22
N ALA A 9 -14.00 -4.46 -1.54
CA ALA A 9 -12.82 -5.07 -2.10
C ALA A 9 -13.27 -5.65 -3.45
N ALA A 10 -12.62 -5.26 -4.54
CA ALA A 10 -12.87 -5.86 -5.83
C ALA A 10 -12.71 -7.36 -5.66
N MET A 11 -13.82 -8.11 -5.66
CA MET A 11 -13.79 -9.55 -5.44
C MET A 11 -12.90 -10.15 -6.52
N ALA A 12 -11.86 -10.88 -6.11
CA ALA A 12 -11.06 -11.67 -7.04
C ALA A 12 -12.00 -12.64 -7.75
N ILE A 13 -11.88 -12.76 -9.06
CA ILE A 13 -12.67 -13.71 -9.84
C ILE A 13 -11.84 -14.99 -9.96
N GLU A 14 -12.46 -16.13 -9.67
CA GLU A 14 -11.79 -17.43 -9.67
C GLU A 14 -12.38 -18.38 -10.72
N ALA A 15 -11.54 -19.28 -11.20
CA ALA A 15 -11.96 -20.51 -11.85
C ALA A 15 -11.31 -21.72 -11.18
N HIS A 16 -12.12 -22.74 -10.88
CA HIS A 16 -11.67 -23.98 -10.28
C HIS A 16 -11.78 -25.12 -11.28
N VAL A 17 -10.73 -25.92 -11.41
CA VAL A 17 -10.73 -27.14 -12.23
C VAL A 17 -10.66 -28.34 -11.31
N LEU A 18 -11.68 -29.20 -11.35
CA LEU A 18 -11.72 -30.45 -10.60
C LEU A 18 -11.51 -31.64 -11.54
N PHE A 19 -10.61 -32.56 -11.16
CA PHE A 19 -10.35 -33.77 -11.93
C PHE A 19 -9.82 -34.91 -11.04
N ASP A 20 -9.93 -36.14 -11.57
CA ASP A 20 -9.45 -37.35 -10.91
C ASP A 20 -8.22 -37.92 -11.64
N ALA A 21 -7.12 -37.17 -11.60
CA ALA A 21 -5.85 -37.50 -12.24
C ALA A 21 -4.70 -36.71 -11.60
N SER A 22 -3.45 -37.13 -11.86
CA SER A 22 -2.28 -36.32 -11.51
C SER A 22 -2.26 -35.00 -12.29
N LEU A 23 -1.74 -33.94 -11.67
CA LEU A 23 -1.59 -32.64 -12.31
C LEU A 23 -0.67 -32.74 -13.54
N PRO A 24 -1.11 -32.33 -14.74
CA PRO A 24 -0.28 -32.40 -15.94
C PRO A 24 0.98 -31.53 -15.85
N SER A 25 2.03 -31.92 -16.58
CA SER A 25 3.24 -31.11 -16.63
C SER A 25 3.01 -29.81 -17.41
N ILE A 26 3.82 -28.78 -17.15
CA ILE A 26 3.78 -27.52 -17.93
C ILE A 26 4.01 -27.75 -19.42
N LYS A 27 4.78 -28.78 -19.78
CA LYS A 27 5.00 -29.16 -21.18
C LYS A 27 3.70 -29.63 -21.81
N ASP A 28 2.93 -30.46 -21.10
CA ASP A 28 1.66 -30.99 -21.59
C ASP A 28 0.59 -29.89 -21.65
N ILE A 29 0.53 -29.03 -20.63
CA ILE A 29 -0.38 -27.88 -20.62
C ILE A 29 -0.07 -26.94 -21.79
N ASN A 30 1.21 -26.60 -22.02
CA ASN A 30 1.61 -25.77 -23.16
C ASN A 30 1.35 -26.43 -24.51
N ALA A 31 1.44 -27.76 -24.60
CA ALA A 31 1.08 -28.50 -25.81
C ALA A 31 -0.43 -28.44 -26.07
N GLU A 32 -1.25 -28.63 -25.03
CA GLU A 32 -2.70 -28.54 -25.14
C GLU A 32 -3.17 -27.12 -25.46
N LEU A 33 -2.62 -26.09 -24.79
CA LEU A 33 -2.89 -24.68 -25.11
C LEU A 33 -2.63 -24.39 -26.60
N ARG A 34 -1.53 -24.93 -27.16
CA ARG A 34 -1.20 -24.81 -28.58
C ARG A 34 -2.21 -25.57 -29.46
N LEU A 35 -2.56 -26.80 -29.11
CA LEU A 35 -3.55 -27.61 -29.86
C LEU A 35 -4.92 -26.95 -29.90
N LEU A 36 -5.34 -26.32 -28.80
CA LEU A 36 -6.62 -25.60 -28.70
C LEU A 36 -6.61 -24.25 -29.44
N GLY A 37 -5.45 -23.81 -29.93
CA GLY A 37 -5.25 -22.54 -30.62
C GLY A 37 -5.19 -21.33 -29.69
N PHE A 38 -4.95 -21.53 -28.39
CA PHE A 38 -4.83 -20.44 -27.44
C PHE A 38 -3.45 -19.77 -27.55
N PRO A 39 -3.37 -18.44 -27.68
CA PRO A 39 -2.10 -17.72 -27.76
C PRO A 39 -1.48 -17.52 -26.38
N VAL A 40 -1.56 -18.54 -25.52
CA VAL A 40 -1.05 -18.56 -24.14
C VAL A 40 0.14 -19.50 -24.06
N ARG A 41 1.19 -19.08 -23.35
CA ARG A 41 2.33 -19.95 -23.02
C ARG A 41 2.78 -19.70 -21.59
N LEU A 42 2.77 -20.74 -20.77
CA LEU A 42 3.27 -20.73 -19.40
C LEU A 42 4.80 -20.57 -19.39
N GLN A 43 5.30 -19.73 -18.48
CA GLN A 43 6.72 -19.38 -18.31
C GLN A 43 7.26 -19.82 -16.94
N TYR A 44 6.83 -20.98 -16.45
CA TYR A 44 7.28 -21.50 -15.17
C TYR A 44 8.61 -22.24 -15.31
N GLY A 45 9.58 -21.85 -14.47
CA GLY A 45 10.92 -22.45 -14.38
C GLY A 45 10.92 -23.72 -13.53
N HIS A 46 11.91 -24.59 -13.77
CA HIS A 46 12.11 -25.92 -13.19
C HIS A 46 11.42 -26.23 -11.85
N GLY A 47 10.66 -27.34 -11.82
CA GLY A 47 10.01 -27.89 -10.62
C GLY A 47 8.67 -28.56 -10.95
N PRO A 48 8.13 -29.41 -10.07
CA PRO A 48 6.76 -29.92 -10.20
C PRO A 48 5.75 -28.78 -10.09
N LEU A 49 4.75 -28.75 -10.97
CA LEU A 49 3.70 -27.73 -10.90
C LEU A 49 2.80 -27.89 -9.65
N ALA A 50 2.76 -29.09 -9.07
CA ALA A 50 1.99 -29.38 -7.86
C ALA A 50 2.51 -28.62 -6.63
N ASP A 51 3.80 -28.26 -6.64
CA ASP A 51 4.44 -27.52 -5.55
C ASP A 51 4.35 -26.00 -5.76
N HIS A 52 3.72 -25.56 -6.86
CA HIS A 52 3.58 -24.14 -7.15
C HIS A 52 2.35 -23.55 -6.46
N GLY A 53 2.58 -22.61 -5.55
CA GLY A 53 1.57 -21.70 -5.03
C GLY A 53 1.88 -20.25 -5.42
N GLY A 54 0.86 -19.51 -5.86
CA GLY A 54 0.92 -18.09 -6.16
C GLY A 54 0.94 -17.76 -7.65
N PHE A 55 1.55 -16.64 -8.04
CA PHE A 55 1.44 -16.13 -9.40
C PHE A 55 2.18 -17.01 -10.41
N LEU A 56 1.42 -17.66 -11.31
CA LEU A 56 1.92 -18.46 -12.42
C LEU A 56 2.19 -17.55 -13.65
N PRO A 57 3.45 -17.25 -13.99
CA PRO A 57 3.76 -16.38 -15.10
C PRO A 57 3.43 -17.04 -16.44
N ALA A 58 2.85 -16.26 -17.35
CA ALA A 58 2.52 -16.70 -18.70
C ALA A 58 2.79 -15.58 -19.72
N THR A 59 2.66 -15.90 -21.00
CA THR A 59 2.54 -14.91 -22.06
C THR A 59 1.21 -15.08 -22.77
N LEU A 60 0.49 -13.98 -22.99
CA LEU A 60 -0.67 -13.91 -23.85
C LEU A 60 -0.28 -13.08 -25.07
N ARG A 61 -0.32 -13.68 -26.26
CA ARG A 61 0.08 -13.03 -27.53
C ARG A 61 1.48 -12.39 -27.45
N ARG A 62 2.43 -13.13 -26.86
CA ARG A 62 3.83 -12.71 -26.62
C ARG A 62 4.00 -11.57 -25.60
N GLN A 63 2.93 -11.09 -24.96
CA GLN A 63 3.00 -10.12 -23.88
C GLN A 63 2.96 -10.83 -22.52
N GLN A 64 3.76 -10.38 -21.56
CA GLN A 64 3.81 -10.96 -20.22
C GLN A 64 2.46 -10.79 -19.49
N SER A 65 1.94 -11.88 -18.94
CA SER A 65 0.70 -11.98 -18.16
C SER A 65 0.85 -13.13 -17.14
N GLY A 66 -0.25 -13.61 -16.58
CA GLY A 66 -0.29 -14.74 -15.65
C GLY A 66 -1.61 -14.80 -14.92
N CYS A 67 -1.71 -15.66 -13.92
CA CYS A 67 -2.79 -15.69 -12.95
C CYS A 67 -2.25 -16.31 -11.65
N GLU A 68 -2.88 -16.04 -10.52
CA GLU A 68 -2.60 -16.81 -9.32
C GLU A 68 -3.04 -18.26 -9.55
N PHE A 69 -2.23 -19.21 -9.08
CA PHE A 69 -2.38 -20.63 -9.28
C PHE A 69 -2.17 -21.33 -7.94
N ASP A 70 -3.14 -22.15 -7.56
CA ASP A 70 -3.09 -22.94 -6.33
C ASP A 70 -3.60 -24.35 -6.59
N VAL A 71 -2.98 -25.34 -5.94
CA VAL A 71 -3.28 -26.76 -6.14
C VAL A 71 -3.64 -27.38 -4.80
N ARG A 72 -4.82 -28.00 -4.74
CA ARG A 72 -5.25 -28.84 -3.62
C ARG A 72 -5.38 -30.28 -4.10
N SER A 73 -4.85 -31.22 -3.34
CA SER A 73 -4.87 -32.65 -3.66
C SER A 73 -5.36 -33.46 -2.47
N GLY A 74 -5.91 -34.66 -2.72
CA GLY A 74 -6.38 -35.58 -1.67
C GLY A 74 -7.86 -35.41 -1.31
N SER A 75 -8.24 -35.81 -0.09
CA SER A 75 -9.64 -35.78 0.38
C SER A 75 -10.26 -34.38 0.39
N ASP A 76 -9.40 -33.35 0.47
CA ASP A 76 -9.80 -31.95 0.63
C ASP A 76 -9.73 -31.19 -0.71
N ALA A 77 -9.49 -31.88 -1.83
CA ALA A 77 -9.36 -31.26 -3.14
C ALA A 77 -10.60 -30.43 -3.51
N ALA A 78 -11.80 -30.98 -3.32
CA ALA A 78 -13.04 -30.23 -3.60
C ALA A 78 -13.31 -29.12 -2.56
N GLY A 79 -12.86 -29.27 -1.32
CA GLY A 79 -13.21 -28.36 -0.22
C GLY A 79 -14.73 -28.13 -0.13
N ASP A 80 -15.15 -26.87 -0.04
CA ASP A 80 -16.55 -26.44 -0.02
C ASP A 80 -17.21 -26.32 -1.41
N LEU A 81 -16.50 -26.70 -2.48
CA LEU A 81 -17.07 -26.66 -3.83
C LEU A 81 -18.07 -27.82 -3.96
N GLU A 82 -19.32 -27.54 -4.34
CA GLU A 82 -20.37 -28.55 -4.58
C GLU A 82 -20.50 -28.88 -6.08
N PRO A 83 -19.70 -29.82 -6.64
CA PRO A 83 -19.80 -30.20 -8.04
C PRO A 83 -21.04 -31.07 -8.31
N PRO A 84 -21.73 -30.87 -9.44
CA PRO A 84 -22.93 -31.62 -9.77
C PRO A 84 -22.62 -33.08 -10.08
N GLY A 85 -23.35 -34.00 -9.45
CA GLY A 85 -23.35 -35.42 -9.80
C GLY A 85 -22.07 -36.19 -9.43
N ALA A 86 -21.30 -35.74 -8.44
CA ALA A 86 -20.09 -36.41 -8.00
C ALA A 86 -20.39 -37.71 -7.24
N ALA A 87 -20.68 -38.79 -7.98
CA ALA A 87 -20.72 -40.14 -7.43
C ALA A 87 -19.32 -40.66 -7.02
N LYS A 88 -18.26 -39.94 -7.40
CA LYS A 88 -16.87 -40.19 -7.00
C LYS A 88 -16.19 -38.88 -6.60
N PRO A 89 -15.31 -38.90 -5.57
CA PRO A 89 -14.54 -37.73 -5.17
C PRO A 89 -13.49 -37.38 -6.24
N PHE A 90 -13.24 -36.09 -6.42
CA PHE A 90 -12.11 -35.59 -7.22
C PHE A 90 -10.83 -35.65 -6.39
N SER A 91 -9.72 -36.10 -6.99
CA SER A 91 -8.43 -36.20 -6.28
C SER A 91 -7.57 -34.94 -6.38
N CYS A 92 -7.91 -34.01 -7.28
CA CYS A 92 -7.19 -32.75 -7.48
C CYS A 92 -8.13 -31.58 -7.81
N CYS A 93 -7.78 -30.40 -7.30
CA CYS A 93 -8.40 -29.12 -7.59
C CYS A 93 -7.31 -28.09 -7.90
N VAL A 94 -7.45 -27.43 -9.05
CA VAL A 94 -6.62 -26.28 -9.40
C VAL A 94 -7.48 -25.03 -9.35
N SER A 95 -7.08 -24.06 -8.53
CA SER A 95 -7.73 -22.75 -8.44
C SER A 95 -6.90 -21.72 -9.19
N LEU A 96 -7.53 -21.00 -10.11
CA LEU A 96 -6.94 -19.95 -10.94
C LEU A 96 -7.61 -18.64 -10.56
N ARG A 97 -6.85 -17.69 -10.03
CA ARG A 97 -7.40 -16.40 -9.60
C ARG A 97 -6.78 -15.25 -10.37
N TRP A 98 -7.59 -14.26 -10.65
CA TRP A 98 -7.12 -13.01 -11.23
C TRP A 98 -7.85 -11.84 -10.58
N ALA A 99 -7.16 -10.70 -10.55
CA ALA A 99 -7.82 -9.44 -10.25
C ALA A 99 -8.68 -9.02 -11.46
N SER A 100 -9.28 -7.83 -11.45
CA SER A 100 -10.04 -7.25 -12.57
C SER A 100 -9.24 -6.99 -13.87
N ASN A 101 -8.13 -7.70 -14.10
CA ASN A 101 -7.32 -7.65 -15.30
C ASN A 101 -7.79 -8.69 -16.33
N GLU A 102 -8.38 -8.21 -17.43
CA GLU A 102 -8.84 -9.02 -18.56
C GLU A 102 -7.77 -9.96 -19.13
N ASP A 103 -6.50 -9.55 -19.20
CA ASP A 103 -5.44 -10.39 -19.77
C ASP A 103 -5.08 -11.55 -18.82
N GLU A 104 -5.19 -11.34 -17.50
CA GLU A 104 -5.00 -12.38 -16.49
C GLU A 104 -6.20 -13.34 -16.48
N ALA A 105 -7.42 -12.79 -16.62
CA ALA A 105 -8.65 -13.57 -16.78
C ALA A 105 -8.60 -14.51 -17.99
N ILE A 106 -8.20 -13.99 -19.16
CA ILE A 106 -8.06 -14.79 -20.38
C ILE A 106 -7.01 -15.89 -20.20
N VAL A 107 -5.88 -15.57 -19.55
CA VAL A 107 -4.84 -16.58 -19.26
C VAL A 107 -5.40 -17.67 -18.34
N GLY A 108 -6.04 -17.29 -17.23
CA GLY A 108 -6.65 -18.22 -16.29
C GLY A 108 -7.69 -19.12 -16.97
N LEU A 109 -8.62 -18.55 -17.74
CA LEU A 109 -9.65 -19.30 -18.47
C LEU A 109 -9.06 -20.25 -19.52
N CYS A 110 -8.03 -19.81 -20.27
CA CYS A 110 -7.33 -20.69 -21.22
C CYS A 110 -6.63 -21.86 -20.52
N ILE A 111 -5.99 -21.62 -19.37
CA ILE A 111 -5.36 -22.66 -18.56
C ILE A 111 -6.41 -23.62 -18.01
N ALA A 112 -7.52 -23.11 -17.47
CA ALA A 112 -8.61 -23.91 -16.94
C ALA A 112 -9.18 -24.86 -18.00
N ALA A 113 -9.42 -24.33 -19.21
CA ALA A 113 -9.92 -25.10 -20.34
C ALA A 113 -8.92 -26.18 -20.80
N ALA A 114 -7.63 -25.86 -20.87
CA ALA A 114 -6.59 -26.83 -21.22
C ALA A 114 -6.46 -27.94 -20.17
N LEU A 115 -6.48 -27.60 -18.88
CA LEU A 115 -6.45 -28.58 -17.78
C LEU A 115 -7.67 -29.50 -17.85
N ALA A 116 -8.89 -28.95 -17.94
CA ALA A 116 -10.11 -29.75 -18.03
C ALA A 116 -10.09 -30.70 -19.24
N LYS A 117 -9.51 -30.26 -20.37
CA LYS A 117 -9.39 -31.11 -21.57
C LYS A 117 -8.39 -32.25 -21.38
N LEU A 118 -7.21 -31.97 -20.82
CA LEU A 118 -6.17 -32.96 -20.55
C LEU A 118 -6.61 -34.00 -19.52
N THR A 119 -7.28 -33.57 -18.45
CA THR A 119 -7.61 -34.42 -17.30
C THR A 119 -9.03 -34.96 -17.33
N LYS A 120 -9.81 -34.61 -18.38
CA LYS A 120 -11.27 -34.86 -18.46
C LYS A 120 -12.03 -34.28 -17.25
N GLY A 121 -11.52 -33.17 -16.72
CA GLY A 121 -12.09 -32.46 -15.59
C GLY A 121 -13.30 -31.59 -15.92
N ILE A 122 -13.82 -30.96 -14.88
CA ILE A 122 -14.88 -29.95 -14.95
C ILE A 122 -14.36 -28.62 -14.40
N VAL A 123 -14.90 -27.51 -14.91
CA VAL A 123 -14.52 -26.15 -14.53
C VAL A 123 -15.71 -25.46 -13.87
N LEU A 124 -15.53 -24.91 -12.67
CA LEU A 124 -16.41 -23.90 -12.12
C LEU A 124 -15.78 -22.54 -12.43
N GLU A 125 -16.51 -21.67 -13.10
CA GLU A 125 -16.14 -20.27 -13.22
C GLU A 125 -17.07 -19.47 -12.31
N GLU A 126 -16.52 -18.84 -11.28
CA GLU A 126 -17.32 -18.26 -10.19
C GLU A 126 -18.20 -17.11 -10.66
N GLY A 127 -17.75 -16.32 -11.64
CA GLY A 127 -18.53 -15.20 -12.18
C GLY A 127 -19.87 -15.62 -12.77
N SER A 128 -19.94 -16.81 -13.38
CA SER A 128 -21.18 -17.40 -13.88
C SER A 128 -21.86 -18.35 -12.89
N GLY A 129 -21.15 -18.81 -11.85
CA GLY A 129 -21.61 -19.79 -10.88
C GLY A 129 -21.96 -21.16 -11.49
N LYS A 130 -21.46 -21.45 -12.71
CA LYS A 130 -21.85 -22.64 -13.48
C LYS A 130 -20.68 -23.58 -13.68
N TRP A 131 -20.93 -24.85 -13.39
CA TRP A 131 -20.04 -25.94 -13.76
C TRP A 131 -20.10 -26.22 -15.26
N GLN A 132 -18.93 -26.35 -15.87
CA GLN A 132 -18.73 -26.53 -17.29
C GLN A 132 -17.88 -27.78 -17.54
N ASN A 133 -18.24 -28.55 -18.55
CA ASN A 133 -17.35 -29.60 -19.06
C ASN A 133 -16.22 -28.96 -19.89
N ALA A 134 -15.19 -29.75 -20.21
CA ALA A 134 -14.03 -29.28 -20.97
C ALA A 134 -14.39 -28.58 -22.29
N ALA A 135 -15.38 -29.07 -23.05
CA ALA A 135 -15.77 -28.45 -24.31
C ALA A 135 -16.36 -27.04 -24.10
N LYS A 136 -17.28 -26.90 -23.15
CA LYS A 136 -17.87 -25.60 -22.79
C LYS A 136 -16.82 -24.62 -22.26
N ALA A 137 -15.89 -25.10 -21.42
CA ALA A 137 -14.79 -24.27 -20.92
C ALA A 137 -13.89 -23.76 -22.05
N VAL A 138 -13.59 -24.59 -23.06
CA VAL A 138 -12.85 -24.18 -24.26
C VAL A 138 -13.59 -23.10 -25.04
N ASP A 139 -14.88 -23.31 -25.30
CA ASP A 139 -15.70 -22.33 -26.04
C ASP A 139 -15.82 -21.01 -25.28
N TYR A 140 -15.96 -21.07 -23.97
CA TYR A 140 -15.98 -19.91 -23.09
C TYR A 140 -14.65 -19.13 -23.14
N ALA A 141 -13.51 -19.82 -23.01
CA ALA A 141 -12.20 -19.19 -23.14
C ALA A 141 -11.97 -18.56 -24.53
N ARG A 142 -12.46 -19.19 -25.61
CA ARG A 142 -12.42 -18.64 -26.97
C ARG A 142 -13.27 -17.39 -27.11
N LEU A 143 -14.46 -17.37 -26.51
CA LEU A 143 -15.36 -16.21 -26.54
C LEU A 143 -14.67 -14.99 -25.91
N HIS A 144 -14.06 -15.16 -24.73
CA HIS A 144 -13.30 -14.12 -24.04
C HIS A 144 -12.08 -13.66 -24.85
N LEU A 145 -11.33 -14.61 -25.41
CA LEU A 145 -10.17 -14.29 -26.26
C LEU A 145 -10.58 -13.49 -27.52
N LYS A 146 -11.73 -13.80 -28.12
CA LYS A 146 -12.28 -13.08 -29.28
C LYS A 146 -12.78 -11.69 -28.88
N ALA A 147 -13.48 -11.57 -27.76
CA ALA A 147 -13.97 -10.30 -27.23
C ALA A 147 -12.83 -9.32 -26.96
N ALA A 148 -11.69 -9.82 -26.50
CA ALA A 148 -10.49 -9.00 -26.25
C ALA A 148 -9.84 -8.42 -27.53
N GLY A 149 -10.25 -8.86 -28.73
CA GLY A 149 -9.73 -8.39 -30.04
C GLY A 149 -8.23 -8.65 -30.25
N VAL A 150 -7.65 -8.41 -31.43
CA VAL A 150 -6.19 -8.38 -31.61
C VAL A 150 -5.70 -7.02 -31.11
N ARG A 151 -4.74 -7.00 -30.18
CA ARG A 151 -4.13 -5.73 -29.74
C ARG A 151 -3.05 -5.33 -30.73
N ASP A 152 -3.44 -4.64 -31.79
CA ASP A 152 -2.53 -3.92 -32.66
C ASP A 152 -2.32 -2.51 -32.08
N GLY A 153 -1.15 -2.29 -31.46
CA GLY A 153 -0.76 -1.00 -30.89
C GLY A 153 0.39 -1.09 -29.89
N PRO A 154 1.01 0.05 -29.54
CA PRO A 154 2.04 0.10 -28.50
C PRO A 154 1.47 -0.45 -27.18
N ALA A 155 2.32 -1.16 -26.42
CA ALA A 155 1.91 -1.73 -25.15
C ALA A 155 1.39 -0.63 -24.22
N LYS A 156 0.08 -0.66 -23.93
CA LYS A 156 -0.56 0.30 -23.03
C LYS A 156 0.21 0.33 -21.69
N PRO A 157 0.42 1.52 -21.09
CA PRO A 157 0.99 1.65 -19.76
C PRO A 157 0.25 0.74 -18.76
N GLY A 158 1.00 0.20 -17.82
CA GLY A 158 0.49 -0.73 -16.82
C GLY A 158 1.39 -0.84 -15.60
N THR A 159 0.99 -1.68 -14.65
CA THR A 159 1.69 -1.90 -13.35
C THR A 159 2.13 -3.36 -13.15
N ARG A 160 2.24 -4.12 -14.23
CA ARG A 160 2.80 -5.48 -14.19
C ARG A 160 4.30 -5.42 -13.93
N PRO A 161 4.93 -6.51 -13.44
CA PRO A 161 6.39 -6.59 -13.30
C PRO A 161 7.14 -6.20 -14.57
N ALA A 162 6.62 -6.57 -15.75
CA ALA A 162 7.16 -6.18 -17.05
C ALA A 162 7.16 -4.67 -17.28
N ASP A 163 6.07 -4.00 -16.89
CA ASP A 163 5.88 -2.57 -17.06
C ASP A 163 6.80 -1.81 -16.09
N ILE A 164 6.89 -2.26 -14.83
CA ILE A 164 7.84 -1.71 -13.83
C ILE A 164 9.28 -1.84 -14.33
N LYS A 165 9.67 -3.02 -14.84
CA LYS A 165 10.98 -3.24 -15.45
C LYS A 165 11.26 -2.30 -16.61
N ARG A 166 10.24 -1.99 -17.42
CA ARG A 166 10.35 -1.01 -18.52
C ARG A 166 10.59 0.39 -17.99
N TYR A 167 9.87 0.82 -16.95
CA TYR A 167 10.04 2.15 -16.35
C TYR A 167 11.44 2.30 -15.73
N LEU A 168 11.91 1.27 -15.02
CA LEU A 168 13.20 1.29 -14.34
C LEU A 168 14.39 0.92 -15.23
N LYS A 169 14.18 0.65 -16.52
CA LYS A 169 15.23 0.13 -17.42
C LYS A 169 16.47 1.01 -17.43
N THR A 170 16.30 2.32 -17.56
CA THR A 170 17.43 3.27 -17.60
C THR A 170 18.12 3.34 -16.24
N LEU A 171 17.35 3.40 -15.15
CA LEU A 171 17.90 3.41 -13.80
C LEU A 171 18.75 2.15 -13.54
N LEU A 172 18.22 0.97 -13.84
CA LEU A 172 18.94 -0.31 -13.66
C LEU A 172 20.18 -0.47 -14.55
N ALA A 173 20.26 0.27 -15.66
CA ALA A 173 21.45 0.28 -16.51
C ALA A 173 22.57 1.17 -15.92
N GLU A 174 22.21 2.21 -15.17
CA GLU A 174 23.15 3.13 -14.52
C GLU A 174 23.48 2.72 -13.07
N ARG A 175 22.62 1.90 -12.46
CA ARG A 175 22.67 1.48 -11.06
C ARG A 175 22.89 0.00 -10.96
N ASP A 176 24.16 -0.37 -10.97
CA ASP A 176 24.53 -1.75 -10.77
C ASP A 176 24.21 -2.17 -9.33
N ASP A 177 24.36 -1.31 -8.33
CA ASP A 177 23.95 -1.52 -6.92
C ASP A 177 22.44 -1.73 -6.67
N LEU A 178 21.60 -1.69 -7.70
CA LEU A 178 20.16 -1.99 -7.62
C LEU A 178 19.78 -3.19 -8.51
N VAL A 179 18.82 -3.99 -8.05
CA VAL A 179 18.26 -5.09 -8.83
C VAL A 179 16.74 -5.15 -8.70
N LEU A 180 16.03 -5.36 -9.82
CA LEU A 180 14.59 -5.58 -9.82
C LEU A 180 14.28 -7.09 -9.88
N VAL A 181 13.67 -7.62 -8.82
CA VAL A 181 13.19 -9.00 -8.72
C VAL A 181 11.68 -9.00 -8.52
N GLY A 182 10.94 -9.35 -9.58
CA GLY A 182 9.49 -9.23 -9.61
C GLY A 182 9.04 -7.77 -9.46
N ARG A 183 8.59 -7.40 -8.27
CA ARG A 183 8.17 -6.05 -7.87
C ARG A 183 9.06 -5.41 -6.82
N HIS A 184 10.11 -6.09 -6.40
CA HIS A 184 11.05 -5.59 -5.42
C HIS A 184 12.25 -5.00 -6.16
N LEU A 185 12.47 -3.70 -6.04
CA LEU A 185 13.73 -3.09 -6.44
C LEU A 185 14.60 -2.99 -5.19
N LEU A 186 15.60 -3.87 -5.10
CA LEU A 186 16.43 -4.12 -3.92
C LEU A 186 17.82 -3.54 -4.10
N ILE A 187 18.43 -3.16 -2.97
CA ILE A 187 19.85 -2.80 -2.87
C ILE A 187 20.67 -4.10 -2.82
N ARG A 188 21.81 -4.15 -3.52
CA ARG A 188 22.76 -5.27 -3.46
C ARG A 188 24.14 -4.85 -2.93
N PRO A 189 24.91 -5.78 -2.34
CA PRO A 189 24.47 -7.12 -1.93
C PRO A 189 23.56 -7.06 -0.70
N VAL A 190 22.88 -8.18 -0.43
CA VAL A 190 22.01 -8.39 0.72
C VAL A 190 22.70 -9.36 1.67
N HIS A 191 22.77 -9.04 2.96
CA HIS A 191 23.26 -9.94 4.01
C HIS A 191 22.11 -10.50 4.85
N HIS A 192 21.53 -9.64 5.70
CA HIS A 192 20.50 -9.97 6.69
C HIS A 192 19.23 -9.11 6.56
N ILE A 193 19.31 -7.99 5.84
CA ILE A 193 18.26 -6.98 5.75
C ILE A 193 17.94 -6.72 4.27
N LEU A 194 16.70 -7.02 3.89
CA LEU A 194 16.16 -6.59 2.61
C LEU A 194 15.86 -5.09 2.67
N ARG A 195 16.57 -4.32 1.84
CA ARG A 195 16.45 -2.85 1.72
C ARG A 195 16.08 -2.50 0.29
N GLY A 196 15.05 -1.70 0.09
CA GLY A 196 14.65 -1.28 -1.24
C GLY A 196 13.25 -0.72 -1.31
N VAL A 197 12.53 -1.10 -2.36
CA VAL A 197 11.17 -0.64 -2.61
C VAL A 197 10.30 -1.76 -3.18
N LEU A 198 9.03 -1.80 -2.77
CA LEU A 198 8.00 -2.68 -3.31
C LEU A 198 6.97 -1.85 -4.10
N PHE A 199 6.76 -2.24 -5.35
CA PHE A 199 5.72 -1.69 -6.23
C PHE A 199 4.43 -2.50 -6.12
N ASP A 200 3.62 -2.21 -5.10
CA ASP A 200 2.43 -2.97 -4.73
C ASP A 200 1.22 -2.69 -5.64
N ARG A 201 0.37 -3.70 -5.88
CA ARG A 201 -0.79 -3.55 -6.77
C ARG A 201 -1.93 -2.83 -6.06
N THR A 202 -2.66 -1.98 -6.76
CA THR A 202 -3.92 -1.39 -6.26
C THR A 202 -5.18 -2.03 -6.88
N GLY A 203 -5.01 -3.08 -7.71
CA GLY A 203 -6.08 -3.61 -8.57
C GLY A 203 -6.33 -2.78 -9.83
N GLU A 204 -5.97 -1.49 -9.82
CA GLU A 204 -6.04 -0.63 -11.00
C GLU A 204 -4.87 -0.89 -11.96
N ARG A 205 -5.16 -0.97 -13.26
CA ARG A 205 -4.15 -1.29 -14.29
C ARG A 205 -3.01 -0.28 -14.36
N THR A 206 -3.28 1.00 -14.13
CA THR A 206 -2.34 2.11 -14.30
C THR A 206 -1.84 2.67 -12.98
N ARG A 207 -2.23 2.09 -11.84
CA ARG A 207 -1.79 2.55 -10.52
C ARG A 207 -1.14 1.45 -9.70
N PHE A 208 -0.17 1.85 -8.90
CA PHE A 208 0.49 1.02 -7.91
C PHE A 208 0.74 1.83 -6.64
N ARG A 209 1.07 1.19 -5.53
CA ARG A 209 1.61 1.88 -4.34
C ARG A 209 3.11 1.66 -4.30
N ILE A 210 3.84 2.65 -3.80
CA ILE A 210 5.26 2.53 -3.53
C ILE A 210 5.45 2.35 -2.04
N TRP A 211 5.92 1.19 -1.63
CA TRP A 211 6.25 0.88 -0.25
C TRP A 211 7.77 0.90 -0.07
N PRO A 212 8.31 1.77 0.80
CA PRO A 212 9.67 1.59 1.28
C PRO A 212 9.82 0.18 1.87
N TYR A 213 10.71 -0.61 1.29
CA TYR A 213 10.84 -2.03 1.63
C TYR A 213 12.02 -2.20 2.58
N LEU A 214 11.69 -2.48 3.85
CA LEU A 214 12.66 -2.77 4.89
C LEU A 214 12.15 -3.99 5.68
N ASN A 215 12.84 -5.12 5.54
CA ASN A 215 12.41 -6.40 6.11
C ASN A 215 13.64 -7.25 6.50
N PRO A 216 13.66 -7.94 7.64
CA PRO A 216 14.67 -8.97 7.86
C PRO A 216 14.58 -10.06 6.79
N LEU A 217 15.73 -10.53 6.30
CA LEU A 217 15.80 -11.59 5.30
C LEU A 217 15.24 -12.92 5.83
N TYR A 218 15.35 -13.15 7.13
CA TYR A 218 14.75 -14.29 7.83
C TYR A 218 13.26 -14.11 8.18
N GLY A 219 12.61 -13.07 7.67
CA GLY A 219 11.18 -12.81 7.81
C GLY A 219 10.33 -13.61 6.81
N HIS A 220 9.02 -13.37 6.81
CA HIS A 220 8.11 -13.95 5.81
C HIS A 220 8.31 -13.27 4.44
N PRO A 221 8.45 -14.02 3.33
CA PRO A 221 8.72 -13.45 2.00
C PRO A 221 7.62 -12.50 1.52
N ASP A 222 6.36 -12.75 1.89
CA ASP A 222 5.20 -11.93 1.48
C ASP A 222 4.92 -10.72 2.37
N SER A 223 5.78 -10.40 3.34
CA SER A 223 5.57 -9.20 4.18
C SER A 223 5.75 -7.94 3.33
N THR A 224 4.86 -6.96 3.47
CA THR A 224 4.93 -5.62 2.85
C THR A 224 6.04 -4.71 3.42
N GLY A 225 6.98 -5.28 4.18
CA GLY A 225 7.97 -4.55 4.97
C GLY A 225 7.42 -4.06 6.32
N CYS A 226 7.98 -2.95 6.82
CA CYS A 226 7.64 -2.32 8.11
C CYS A 226 7.41 -0.80 8.02
N LEU A 227 7.24 -0.27 6.81
CA LEU A 227 7.08 1.16 6.55
C LEU A 227 5.77 1.40 5.81
N GLU A 228 5.23 2.60 5.93
CA GLU A 228 4.01 3.04 5.25
C GLU A 228 4.29 3.39 3.78
N PRO A 229 3.28 3.28 2.88
CA PRO A 229 3.46 3.63 1.48
C PRO A 229 3.69 5.13 1.33
N ILE A 230 4.53 5.51 0.38
CA ILE A 230 4.74 6.92 0.03
C ILE A 230 3.71 7.37 -1.01
N HIS A 231 3.21 8.59 -0.84
CA HIS A 231 2.39 9.32 -1.82
C HIS A 231 1.22 8.51 -2.37
N GLU A 232 0.39 7.93 -1.49
CA GLU A 232 -0.64 6.91 -1.79
C GLU A 232 -1.52 7.15 -3.02
N SER A 233 -1.75 8.41 -3.43
CA SER A 233 -2.63 8.78 -4.54
C SER A 233 -1.92 9.20 -5.84
N LEU A 234 -0.58 9.23 -5.89
CA LEU A 234 0.16 9.89 -6.99
C LEU A 234 0.60 8.98 -8.13
N TRP A 235 0.68 7.68 -7.90
CA TRP A 235 1.38 6.77 -8.81
C TRP A 235 0.49 6.30 -9.97
N ASP A 236 0.06 7.24 -10.80
CA ASP A 236 -0.57 6.97 -12.08
C ASP A 236 0.49 6.98 -13.18
N VAL A 237 0.73 5.82 -13.80
CA VAL A 237 1.74 5.66 -14.86
C VAL A 237 1.39 6.44 -16.14
N THR A 238 0.18 6.98 -16.23
CA THR A 238 -0.27 7.83 -17.35
C THR A 238 -0.03 9.32 -17.10
N ALA A 239 0.36 9.71 -15.89
CA ALA A 239 0.66 11.11 -15.58
C ALA A 239 1.86 11.61 -16.38
N VAL A 240 1.77 12.86 -16.88
CA VAL A 240 2.78 13.49 -17.74
C VAL A 240 4.18 13.46 -17.12
N HIS A 241 4.26 13.67 -15.81
CA HIS A 241 5.51 13.73 -15.06
C HIS A 241 5.78 12.46 -14.23
N PHE A 242 5.12 11.34 -14.53
CA PHE A 242 5.28 10.09 -13.78
C PHE A 242 6.74 9.67 -13.61
N MET A 243 7.52 9.60 -14.70
CA MET A 243 8.90 9.10 -14.66
C MET A 243 9.84 9.99 -13.81
N PRO A 244 9.86 11.32 -13.99
CA PRO A 244 10.63 12.20 -13.11
C PRO A 244 10.25 12.11 -11.63
N VAL A 245 8.95 12.13 -11.31
CA VAL A 245 8.46 12.05 -9.92
C VAL A 245 8.84 10.70 -9.32
N LEU A 246 8.74 9.61 -10.08
CA LEU A 246 9.14 8.27 -9.64
C LEU A 246 10.61 8.24 -9.22
N HIS A 247 11.53 8.72 -10.07
CA HIS A 247 12.96 8.70 -9.76
C HIS A 247 13.30 9.62 -8.57
N ASP A 248 12.72 10.80 -8.51
CA ASP A 248 12.91 11.75 -7.40
C ASP A 248 12.47 11.15 -6.06
N ALA A 249 11.29 10.52 -6.03
CA ALA A 249 10.75 9.91 -4.82
C ALA A 249 11.51 8.64 -4.42
N LEU A 250 11.92 7.80 -5.38
CA LEU A 250 12.77 6.65 -5.08
C LEU A 250 14.07 7.10 -4.40
N LEU A 251 14.75 8.10 -4.95
CA LEU A 251 15.98 8.63 -4.36
C LEU A 251 15.74 9.20 -2.95
N HIS A 252 14.82 10.16 -2.83
CA HIS A 252 14.75 11.01 -1.64
C HIS A 252 13.81 10.51 -0.56
N ASP A 253 12.75 9.80 -0.95
CA ASP A 253 11.67 9.40 -0.03
C ASP A 253 11.74 7.89 0.29
N VAL A 254 12.50 7.11 -0.49
CA VAL A 254 12.76 5.69 -0.20
C VAL A 254 14.23 5.43 0.14
N PHE A 255 15.13 5.48 -0.85
CA PHE A 255 16.50 5.00 -0.72
C PHE A 255 17.37 5.84 0.22
N ALA A 256 17.13 7.14 0.33
CA ALA A 256 17.80 7.98 1.33
C ALA A 256 17.54 7.51 2.77
N ASP A 257 16.37 6.91 3.03
CA ASP A 257 16.02 6.41 4.35
C ASP A 257 16.38 4.92 4.53
N VAL A 258 15.88 4.04 3.65
CA VAL A 258 16.10 2.59 3.78
C VAL A 258 17.56 2.20 3.55
N GLY A 259 18.27 2.91 2.66
CA GLY A 259 19.69 2.68 2.39
C GLY A 259 20.60 3.02 3.56
N ALA A 260 20.14 3.87 4.49
CA ALA A 260 20.87 4.24 5.70
C ALA A 260 20.72 3.21 6.84
N VAL A 261 19.83 2.22 6.70
CA VAL A 261 19.63 1.16 7.71
C VAL A 261 20.57 0.00 7.39
N THR A 262 21.78 0.03 7.95
CA THR A 262 22.80 -0.99 7.65
C THR A 262 23.00 -2.03 8.75
N THR A 263 22.32 -1.90 9.88
CA THR A 263 22.55 -2.76 11.06
C THR A 263 21.24 -3.27 11.64
N LEU A 264 21.26 -4.48 12.21
CA LEU A 264 20.11 -5.07 12.89
C LEU A 264 19.59 -4.21 14.07
N PRO A 265 20.42 -3.53 14.89
CA PRO A 265 19.92 -2.59 15.89
C PRO A 265 19.18 -1.39 15.29
N LYS A 266 19.62 -0.89 14.12
CA LYS A 266 18.95 0.22 13.44
C LYS A 266 17.63 -0.24 12.82
N LEU A 267 17.58 -1.47 12.30
CA LEU A 267 16.34 -2.11 11.88
C LEU A 267 15.37 -2.27 13.07
N ALA A 268 15.84 -2.82 14.21
CA ALA A 268 15.03 -2.97 15.42
C ALA A 268 14.44 -1.62 15.88
N SER A 269 15.22 -0.55 15.80
CA SER A 269 14.75 0.81 16.11
C SER A 269 13.60 1.27 15.21
N ARG A 270 13.53 0.81 13.95
CA ARG A 270 12.40 1.05 13.05
C ARG A 270 11.19 0.20 13.39
N LEU A 271 11.42 -1.08 13.70
CA LEU A 271 10.35 -2.02 14.06
C LEU A 271 9.69 -1.69 15.40
N LYS A 272 10.42 -1.06 16.33
CA LYS A 272 9.96 -0.72 17.69
C LYS A 272 8.63 0.04 17.75
N ALA A 273 8.33 0.85 16.73
CA ALA A 273 7.10 1.64 16.68
C ALA A 273 5.86 0.82 16.28
N ASP A 274 6.04 -0.31 15.60
CA ASP A 274 4.96 -1.14 15.08
C ASP A 274 4.66 -2.30 16.04
N ARG A 275 3.44 -2.29 16.59
CA ARG A 275 2.96 -3.32 17.53
C ARG A 275 2.92 -4.72 16.89
N GLN A 276 2.76 -4.82 15.58
CA GLN A 276 2.75 -6.10 14.87
C GLN A 276 4.16 -6.66 14.63
N LYS A 277 5.20 -5.87 14.91
CA LYS A 277 6.61 -6.22 14.65
C LYS A 277 7.44 -6.38 15.93
N ILE A 278 6.80 -6.51 17.09
CA ILE A 278 7.48 -6.68 18.39
C ILE A 278 8.45 -7.87 18.34
N SER A 279 7.99 -9.06 17.93
CA SER A 279 8.84 -10.25 17.84
C SER A 279 10.01 -10.06 16.86
N ALA A 280 9.77 -9.42 15.71
CA ALA A 280 10.84 -9.14 14.74
C ALA A 280 11.89 -8.16 15.29
N CYS A 281 11.46 -7.17 16.10
CA CYS A 281 12.34 -6.27 16.83
C CYS A 281 13.22 -7.02 17.85
N VAL A 282 12.61 -7.89 18.66
CA VAL A 282 13.32 -8.73 19.65
C VAL A 282 14.34 -9.63 18.96
N ILE A 283 13.96 -10.33 17.91
CA ILE A 283 14.84 -11.20 17.13
C ILE A 283 16.02 -10.40 16.57
N ALA A 284 15.78 -9.24 15.96
CA ALA A 284 16.86 -8.40 15.42
C ALA A 284 17.84 -7.94 16.52
N LEU A 285 17.35 -7.62 17.72
CA LEU A 285 18.22 -7.27 18.86
C LEU A 285 19.03 -8.48 19.33
N VAL A 286 18.42 -9.66 19.45
CA VAL A 286 19.10 -10.91 19.84
C VAL A 286 20.19 -11.28 18.84
N LEU A 287 19.87 -11.32 17.53
CA LEU A 287 20.82 -11.62 16.46
C LEU A 287 21.92 -10.55 16.33
N SER A 288 21.69 -9.34 16.84
CA SER A 288 22.72 -8.29 16.93
C SER A 288 23.63 -8.41 18.16
N GLY A 289 23.41 -9.41 19.03
CA GLY A 289 24.15 -9.60 20.27
C GLY A 289 23.71 -8.66 21.40
N ARG A 290 22.48 -8.14 21.37
CA ARG A 290 21.93 -7.15 22.33
C ARG A 290 20.77 -7.69 23.17
N HIS A 291 20.99 -8.82 23.84
CA HIS A 291 19.98 -9.52 24.64
C HIS A 291 19.37 -8.63 25.75
N GLU A 292 20.19 -7.91 26.51
CA GLU A 292 19.71 -7.03 27.58
C GLU A 292 18.80 -5.90 27.05
N THR A 293 19.14 -5.35 25.88
CA THR A 293 18.30 -4.35 25.21
C THR A 293 16.96 -4.94 24.79
N ALA A 294 16.94 -6.20 24.34
CA ALA A 294 15.71 -6.90 23.98
C ALA A 294 14.82 -7.15 25.20
N SER A 295 15.40 -7.58 26.33
CA SER A 295 14.67 -7.72 27.60
C SER A 295 14.07 -6.40 28.06
N THR A 296 14.89 -5.34 28.12
CA THR A 296 14.44 -4.00 28.52
C THR A 296 13.33 -3.47 27.61
N PHE A 297 13.39 -3.78 26.32
CA PHE A 297 12.34 -3.42 25.38
C PHE A 297 11.01 -4.12 25.70
N LEU A 298 11.02 -5.43 25.96
CA LEU A 298 9.82 -6.17 26.37
C LEU A 298 9.24 -5.65 27.69
N ASP A 299 10.10 -5.38 28.67
CA ASP A 299 9.69 -4.82 29.97
C ASP A 299 9.04 -3.44 29.79
N SER A 300 9.59 -2.60 28.91
CA SER A 300 9.00 -1.29 28.61
C SER A 300 7.60 -1.38 27.96
N ILE A 301 7.31 -2.44 27.19
CA ILE A 301 5.99 -2.68 26.62
C ILE A 301 5.02 -3.12 27.72
N ALA A 302 5.42 -4.10 28.54
CA ALA A 302 4.64 -4.62 29.65
C ALA A 302 4.24 -3.51 30.64
N VAL A 303 5.18 -2.64 31.00
CA VAL A 303 4.92 -1.49 31.89
C VAL A 303 3.94 -0.50 31.26
N ARG A 304 4.07 -0.22 29.96
CA ARG A 304 3.21 0.75 29.26
C ARG A 304 1.80 0.21 29.02
N ASP A 305 1.66 -1.08 28.78
CA ASP A 305 0.39 -1.72 28.43
C ASP A 305 0.36 -3.17 28.97
N PRO A 306 0.00 -3.37 30.26
CA PRO A 306 0.04 -4.69 30.92
C PRO A 306 -0.84 -5.75 30.24
N THR A 307 -1.79 -5.33 29.40
CA THR A 307 -2.62 -6.26 28.61
C THR A 307 -1.81 -7.07 27.60
N TRP A 308 -0.57 -6.65 27.31
CA TRP A 308 0.35 -7.36 26.43
C TRP A 308 1.07 -8.53 27.09
N ASP A 309 1.11 -8.62 28.42
CA ASP A 309 1.89 -9.65 29.12
C ASP A 309 1.66 -11.08 28.61
N PRO A 310 0.41 -11.53 28.38
CA PRO A 310 0.16 -12.87 27.83
C PRO A 310 0.76 -13.08 26.42
N TRP A 311 0.86 -12.00 25.64
CA TRP A 311 1.37 -12.03 24.26
C TRP A 311 2.90 -12.02 24.20
N LEU A 312 3.56 -11.42 25.21
CA LEU A 312 5.03 -11.35 25.29
C LEU A 312 5.69 -12.63 25.80
N VAL A 313 4.93 -13.60 26.31
CA VAL A 313 5.46 -14.86 26.87
C VAL A 313 6.38 -15.58 25.88
N LYS A 314 5.98 -15.66 24.60
CA LYS A 314 6.79 -16.31 23.57
C LYS A 314 8.11 -15.58 23.31
N ASP A 315 8.08 -14.25 23.29
CA ASP A 315 9.29 -13.44 23.09
C ASP A 315 10.24 -13.54 24.29
N ARG A 316 9.71 -13.63 25.52
CA ARG A 316 10.52 -13.88 26.73
C ARG A 316 11.17 -15.27 26.70
N GLN A 317 10.40 -16.31 26.39
CA GLN A 317 10.93 -17.67 26.21
C GLN A 317 11.99 -17.73 25.10
N PHE A 318 11.85 -16.90 24.06
CA PHE A 318 12.85 -16.80 23.01
C PHE A 318 14.19 -16.25 23.52
N LEU A 319 14.20 -15.32 24.48
CA LEU A 319 15.43 -14.78 25.07
C LEU A 319 16.22 -15.81 25.88
N ASP A 320 15.57 -16.86 26.39
CA ASP A 320 16.22 -17.92 27.18
C ASP A 320 16.90 -19.00 26.31
N ARG A 321 16.74 -18.93 24.98
CA ARG A 321 17.28 -19.93 24.06
C ARG A 321 18.79 -19.73 23.86
N ASP A 322 19.48 -20.83 23.59
CA ASP A 322 20.90 -20.79 23.20
C ASP A 322 21.11 -20.00 21.90
N ILE A 323 22.02 -19.02 21.95
CA ILE A 323 22.24 -18.08 20.83
C ILE A 323 22.78 -18.77 19.58
N LYS A 324 23.57 -19.85 19.71
CA LYS A 324 24.08 -20.59 18.54
C LYS A 324 22.94 -21.33 17.84
N ALA A 325 22.06 -21.98 18.61
CA ALA A 325 20.87 -22.62 18.06
C ALA A 325 19.92 -21.61 17.39
N ILE A 326 19.78 -20.40 17.95
CA ILE A 326 19.04 -19.32 17.30
C ILE A 326 19.71 -18.94 15.97
N CYS A 327 21.00 -18.63 15.94
CA CYS A 327 21.66 -18.19 14.69
C CYS A 327 21.55 -19.25 13.58
N ALA A 328 21.73 -20.52 13.90
CA ALA A 328 21.55 -21.63 12.96
C ALA A 328 20.11 -21.68 12.37
N GLU A 329 19.08 -21.59 13.22
CA GLU A 329 17.68 -21.55 12.77
C GLU A 329 17.42 -20.37 11.82
N PHE A 330 18.00 -19.21 12.12
CA PHE A 330 17.75 -17.99 11.35
C PHE A 330 18.53 -17.96 10.03
N HIS A 331 19.71 -18.58 9.93
CA HIS A 331 20.36 -18.81 8.63
C HIS A 331 19.54 -19.72 7.72
N GLU A 332 18.96 -20.80 8.25
CA GLU A 332 18.05 -21.66 7.46
C GLU A 332 16.81 -20.90 6.99
N ARG A 333 16.34 -19.90 7.76
CA ARG A 333 15.25 -19.01 7.33
C ARG A 333 15.70 -18.06 6.23
N GLU A 334 16.89 -17.47 6.33
CA GLU A 334 17.47 -16.63 5.28
C GLU A 334 17.55 -17.41 3.96
N GLU A 335 18.11 -18.63 3.98
CA GLU A 335 18.20 -19.50 2.80
C GLU A 335 16.83 -19.74 2.15
N ARG A 336 15.82 -20.09 2.96
CA ARG A 336 14.45 -20.32 2.47
C ARG A 336 13.86 -19.06 1.84
N THR A 337 14.02 -17.91 2.47
CA THR A 337 13.53 -16.64 1.93
C THR A 337 14.27 -16.25 0.65
N VAL A 338 15.59 -16.46 0.59
CA VAL A 338 16.40 -16.21 -0.60
C VAL A 338 15.93 -17.05 -1.78
N GLN A 339 15.63 -18.32 -1.55
CA GLN A 339 15.08 -19.22 -2.56
C GLN A 339 13.68 -18.78 -3.00
N ALA A 340 12.79 -18.47 -2.05
CA ALA A 340 11.43 -18.04 -2.32
C ALA A 340 11.39 -16.74 -3.15
N LEU A 341 12.22 -15.75 -2.77
CA LEU A 341 12.34 -14.47 -3.45
C LEU A 341 13.21 -14.53 -4.72
N LYS A 342 13.95 -15.63 -4.95
CA LYS A 342 14.86 -15.82 -6.09
C LYS A 342 15.97 -14.76 -6.15
N ILE A 343 16.52 -14.41 -4.99
CA ILE A 343 17.56 -13.36 -4.84
C ILE A 343 18.97 -13.93 -4.59
N GLY A 344 19.18 -15.23 -4.80
CA GLY A 344 20.48 -15.87 -4.52
C GLY A 344 21.68 -15.25 -5.26
N ALA A 345 21.45 -14.57 -6.39
CA ALA A 345 22.51 -13.88 -7.13
C ALA A 345 22.98 -12.55 -6.50
N ILE A 346 22.26 -12.03 -5.50
CA ILE A 346 22.60 -10.80 -4.77
C ILE A 346 22.76 -11.02 -3.27
N TRP A 347 22.58 -12.27 -2.80
CA TRP A 347 22.72 -12.62 -1.41
C TRP A 347 24.13 -13.10 -1.12
N GLU A 348 24.77 -12.50 -0.12
CA GLU A 348 26.07 -12.88 0.39
C GLU A 348 25.88 -13.37 1.82
N PRO A 349 25.88 -14.69 2.07
CA PRO A 349 25.74 -15.23 3.42
C PRO A 349 26.84 -14.67 4.32
N SER A 350 26.46 -14.14 5.47
CA SER A 350 27.38 -13.61 6.48
C SER A 350 26.98 -14.12 7.87
N PRO A 351 27.92 -14.19 8.83
CA PRO A 351 27.56 -14.48 10.22
C PRO A 351 26.71 -13.35 10.80
N PHE A 352 25.76 -13.67 11.67
CA PHE A 352 25.07 -12.66 12.47
C PHE A 352 26.05 -11.99 13.44
N PRO A 353 25.86 -10.71 13.81
CA PRO A 353 26.72 -10.04 14.78
C PRO A 353 26.80 -10.76 16.15
N ALA A 354 25.76 -11.51 16.55
CA ALA A 354 25.78 -12.29 17.78
C ALA A 354 26.80 -13.45 17.78
N GLU A 355 27.23 -13.90 16.60
CA GLU A 355 28.22 -14.97 16.43
C GLU A 355 29.66 -14.45 16.49
N LEU A 356 29.83 -13.13 16.40
CA LEU A 356 31.12 -12.46 16.36
C LEU A 356 31.50 -11.84 17.71
N PRO A 357 32.81 -11.77 18.04
CA PRO A 357 33.33 -10.92 19.09
C PRO A 357 32.87 -9.47 18.91
N GLU A 358 32.67 -8.73 20.00
CA GLU A 358 32.07 -7.38 19.96
C GLU A 358 32.78 -6.42 19.00
N HIS A 359 34.12 -6.46 18.95
CA HIS A 359 34.93 -5.61 18.09
C HIS A 359 34.88 -5.98 16.59
N GLU A 360 34.35 -7.15 16.23
CA GLU A 360 34.21 -7.61 14.84
C GLU A 360 32.77 -7.48 14.32
N ARG A 361 31.80 -7.15 15.19
CA ARG A 361 30.36 -7.09 14.84
C ARG A 361 30.03 -6.13 13.71
N GLU A 362 30.84 -5.09 13.52
CA GLU A 362 30.66 -4.14 12.41
C GLU A 362 30.89 -4.77 11.03
N ALA A 363 31.68 -5.85 10.95
CA ALA A 363 31.93 -6.57 9.70
C ALA A 363 30.68 -7.34 9.20
N ALA A 364 29.73 -7.65 10.08
CA ALA A 364 28.46 -8.32 9.76
C ALA A 364 27.35 -7.33 9.34
N THR A 365 27.70 -6.07 9.07
CA THR A 365 26.72 -5.05 8.66
C THR A 365 26.44 -5.12 7.17
N GLU A 366 25.29 -4.60 6.78
CA GLU A 366 24.97 -4.38 5.37
C GLU A 366 25.88 -3.32 4.75
N PRO A 367 26.29 -3.46 3.48
CA PRO A 367 27.06 -2.43 2.81
C PRO A 367 26.33 -1.09 2.76
N GLN A 368 27.09 -0.02 2.92
CA GLN A 368 26.56 1.34 2.84
C GLN A 368 26.01 1.61 1.44
N PHE A 369 24.74 2.00 1.36
CA PHE A 369 24.15 2.41 0.08
C PHE A 369 24.62 3.82 -0.28
N HIS A 370 25.21 3.96 -1.45
CA HIS A 370 25.61 5.24 -2.00
C HIS A 370 24.61 5.66 -3.07
N ALA A 371 23.91 6.75 -2.82
CA ALA A 371 22.86 7.23 -3.71
C ALA A 371 23.36 7.59 -5.12
N GLY A 372 24.66 7.61 -5.44
CA GLY A 372 25.23 7.74 -6.80
C GLY A 372 24.54 8.75 -7.72
N ARG A 373 24.53 8.49 -9.04
CA ARG A 373 23.79 9.32 -10.00
C ARG A 373 22.34 8.83 -10.15
N TRP A 374 21.41 9.77 -10.21
CA TRP A 374 20.00 9.54 -10.56
C TRP A 374 19.61 10.43 -11.75
N PRO A 375 18.59 10.04 -12.53
CA PRO A 375 17.99 10.92 -13.51
C PRO A 375 17.53 12.22 -12.87
N ALA A 376 17.86 13.36 -13.49
CA ALA A 376 17.55 14.66 -12.93
C ALA A 376 16.04 14.95 -12.97
N THR A 377 15.52 15.48 -11.88
CA THR A 377 14.16 16.04 -11.82
C THR A 377 14.12 17.32 -12.66
N PRO A 378 13.19 17.47 -13.62
CA PRO A 378 13.06 18.68 -14.42
C PRO A 378 12.92 19.94 -13.57
N ASP A 379 13.59 21.02 -14.00
CA ASP A 379 13.51 22.31 -13.35
C ASP A 379 12.05 22.80 -13.28
N GLY A 380 11.66 23.30 -12.11
CA GLY A 380 10.30 23.81 -11.87
C GLY A 380 9.22 22.75 -11.69
N LEU A 381 9.51 21.45 -11.78
CA LEU A 381 8.52 20.40 -11.51
C LEU A 381 8.13 20.37 -10.02
N LEU A 382 9.12 20.54 -9.14
CA LEU A 382 8.93 20.62 -7.70
C LEU A 382 9.25 22.02 -7.20
N ALA A 383 8.46 22.51 -6.26
CA ALA A 383 8.72 23.77 -5.58
C ALA A 383 8.67 23.60 -4.06
N ARG A 384 9.52 24.38 -3.38
CA ARG A 384 9.47 24.53 -1.93
C ARG A 384 8.19 25.23 -1.51
N LEU A 385 7.80 24.96 -0.28
CA LEU A 385 6.71 25.64 0.40
C LEU A 385 7.05 27.13 0.62
N PRO A 386 6.03 27.98 0.84
CA PRO A 386 6.25 29.37 1.21
C PRO A 386 7.08 29.50 2.50
N GLU A 387 8.08 30.37 2.49
CA GLU A 387 8.98 30.62 3.63
C GLU A 387 8.67 31.97 4.30
N GLN A 388 8.22 32.96 3.53
CA GLN A 388 7.94 34.31 4.03
C GLN A 388 6.50 34.44 4.53
N ARG A 389 6.28 35.15 5.65
CA ARG A 389 4.94 35.42 6.18
C ARG A 389 4.05 36.09 5.13
N GLY A 390 2.84 35.58 4.95
CA GLY A 390 1.87 36.04 3.95
C GLY A 390 2.12 35.50 2.54
N GLU A 391 3.22 34.80 2.29
CA GLU A 391 3.51 34.22 0.98
C GLU A 391 2.51 33.10 0.66
N LEU A 392 1.97 33.14 -0.55
CA LEU A 392 0.98 32.21 -1.09
C LEU A 392 1.52 31.61 -2.39
N ARG A 393 1.51 30.28 -2.49
CA ARG A 393 1.90 29.53 -3.69
C ARG A 393 0.80 28.55 -4.08
N PHE A 394 0.70 28.29 -5.37
CA PHE A 394 -0.26 27.35 -5.93
C PHE A 394 0.44 26.21 -6.66
N SER A 395 -0.17 25.04 -6.65
CA SER A 395 0.24 23.90 -7.46
C SER A 395 -0.95 23.02 -7.83
N LYS A 396 -0.78 22.13 -8.80
CA LYS A 396 -1.82 21.15 -9.15
C LYS A 396 -1.85 19.96 -8.17
N ASP A 397 -0.68 19.61 -7.64
CA ASP A 397 -0.55 18.50 -6.72
C ASP A 397 0.56 18.74 -5.70
N TYR A 398 0.81 17.78 -4.82
CA TYR A 398 1.88 17.82 -3.84
C TYR A 398 2.37 16.41 -3.51
N ILE A 399 3.65 16.30 -3.13
CA ILE A 399 4.26 15.09 -2.58
C ILE A 399 4.64 15.33 -1.12
N PHE A 400 4.99 14.29 -0.38
CA PHE A 400 5.60 14.44 0.94
C PHE A 400 7.11 14.19 0.88
N ARG A 401 7.89 14.91 1.68
CA ARG A 401 9.30 14.65 1.89
C ARG A 401 9.60 14.84 3.37
N ARG A 402 9.99 13.75 4.05
CA ARG A 402 10.24 13.76 5.50
C ARG A 402 9.08 14.38 6.29
N ALA A 403 7.85 13.94 5.97
CA ALA A 403 6.58 14.44 6.51
C ALA A 403 6.20 15.90 6.18
N LEU A 404 7.03 16.64 5.46
CA LEU A 404 6.69 17.98 4.97
C LEU A 404 6.20 17.90 3.53
N PRO A 405 5.16 18.65 3.16
CA PRO A 405 4.71 18.67 1.78
C PRO A 405 5.72 19.41 0.86
N LEU A 406 5.78 19.02 -0.40
CA LEU A 406 6.42 19.76 -1.49
C LEU A 406 5.41 19.95 -2.61
N LEU A 407 5.42 21.11 -3.23
CA LEU A 407 4.49 21.44 -4.31
C LEU A 407 4.93 20.75 -5.59
N LEU A 408 4.00 20.05 -6.25
CA LEU A 408 4.21 19.35 -7.52
C LEU A 408 3.42 20.07 -8.63
N GLU A 409 4.09 20.38 -9.73
CA GLU A 409 3.59 21.26 -10.79
C GLU A 409 3.12 22.61 -10.23
N PRO A 410 4.05 23.43 -9.68
CA PRO A 410 3.73 24.78 -9.25
C PRO A 410 3.16 25.61 -10.41
N ILE A 411 2.15 26.42 -10.09
CA ILE A 411 1.47 27.30 -11.05
C ILE A 411 1.46 28.74 -10.53
N THR A 412 1.23 29.69 -11.42
CA THR A 412 1.15 31.11 -11.03
C THR A 412 -0.09 31.38 -10.19
N ILE A 413 -0.09 32.50 -9.47
CA ILE A 413 -1.23 32.95 -8.65
C ILE A 413 -2.48 33.15 -9.53
N GLU A 414 -2.32 33.70 -10.73
CA GLU A 414 -3.41 33.92 -11.69
C GLU A 414 -4.00 32.59 -12.17
N ALA A 415 -3.15 31.59 -12.44
CA ALA A 415 -3.60 30.26 -12.82
C ALA A 415 -4.32 29.57 -11.64
N GLY A 416 -3.78 29.66 -10.43
CA GLY A 416 -4.42 29.12 -9.21
C GLY A 416 -5.78 29.75 -8.93
N ARG A 417 -5.93 31.07 -9.08
CA ARG A 417 -7.21 31.77 -8.94
C ARG A 417 -8.24 31.33 -9.99
N ARG A 418 -7.81 31.13 -11.24
CA ARG A 418 -8.69 30.61 -12.30
C ARG A 418 -9.13 29.18 -12.00
N ALA A 419 -8.22 28.31 -11.59
CA ALA A 419 -8.53 26.93 -11.20
C ALA A 419 -9.52 26.90 -10.03
N TYR A 420 -9.34 27.77 -9.03
CA TYR A 420 -10.27 27.93 -7.91
C TYR A 420 -11.68 28.31 -8.37
N GLN A 421 -11.79 29.33 -9.23
CA GLN A 421 -13.07 29.79 -9.77
C GLN A 421 -13.75 28.73 -10.64
N ALA A 422 -12.97 27.91 -11.33
CA ALA A 422 -13.45 26.78 -12.13
C ALA A 422 -13.77 25.52 -11.30
N ASN A 423 -13.60 25.56 -9.97
CA ASN A 423 -13.68 24.40 -9.08
C ASN A 423 -12.80 23.23 -9.53
N GLU A 424 -11.63 23.51 -10.09
CA GLU A 424 -10.64 22.51 -10.49
C GLU A 424 -9.82 22.03 -9.30
N ARG A 425 -9.15 20.88 -9.46
CA ARG A 425 -8.18 20.39 -8.47
C ARG A 425 -7.05 21.41 -8.33
N LEU A 426 -6.80 21.86 -7.10
CA LEU A 426 -5.68 22.75 -6.81
C LEU A 426 -5.18 22.56 -5.37
N ILE A 427 -3.92 22.94 -5.16
CA ILE A 427 -3.30 23.06 -3.84
C ILE A 427 -2.87 24.51 -3.67
N ALA A 428 -3.24 25.10 -2.54
CA ALA A 428 -2.75 26.41 -2.13
C ALA A 428 -1.95 26.27 -0.84
N ALA A 429 -0.68 26.63 -0.86
CA ALA A 429 0.17 26.65 0.32
C ALA A 429 0.39 28.10 0.74
N GLN A 430 0.17 28.40 2.02
CA GLN A 430 0.32 29.73 2.59
C GLN A 430 1.11 29.69 3.89
N ARG A 431 2.05 30.62 4.05
CA ARG A 431 2.68 30.89 5.35
C ARG A 431 1.85 31.93 6.09
N LEU A 432 1.24 31.55 7.21
CA LEU A 432 0.37 32.43 7.99
C LEU A 432 1.19 33.51 8.74
N PRO A 433 0.55 34.58 9.23
CA PRO A 433 1.23 35.65 9.98
C PRO A 433 1.97 35.16 11.24
N ASP A 434 1.47 34.10 11.88
CA ASP A 434 2.09 33.47 13.05
C ASP A 434 3.23 32.50 12.69
N GLY A 435 3.53 32.33 11.40
CA GLY A 435 4.60 31.45 10.90
C GLY A 435 4.17 30.01 10.62
N LYS A 436 2.94 29.61 10.99
CA LYS A 436 2.42 28.28 10.66
C LYS A 436 2.21 28.14 9.14
N LEU A 437 2.27 26.91 8.65
CA LEU A 437 2.05 26.61 7.23
C LEU A 437 0.66 26.00 7.06
N LEU A 438 -0.15 26.58 6.17
CA LEU A 438 -1.45 26.05 5.78
C LEU A 438 -1.37 25.52 4.36
N LEU A 439 -1.82 24.28 4.13
CA LEU A 439 -2.13 23.77 2.79
C LEU A 439 -3.64 23.58 2.66
N SER A 440 -4.23 24.25 1.68
CA SER A 440 -5.60 24.03 1.26
C SER A 440 -5.62 23.13 0.03
N ILE A 441 -6.15 21.92 0.18
CA ILE A 441 -6.22 20.88 -0.84
C ILE A 441 -7.66 20.82 -1.33
N MET A 442 -7.90 21.25 -2.56
CA MET A 442 -9.24 21.23 -3.16
C MET A 442 -9.33 20.12 -4.19
N ARG A 443 -10.26 19.19 -3.99
CA ARG A 443 -10.47 18.05 -4.87
C ARG A 443 -11.95 17.96 -5.26
N PRO A 444 -12.33 18.48 -6.44
CA PRO A 444 -13.63 18.17 -7.00
C PRO A 444 -13.68 16.66 -7.27
N GLN A 445 -14.68 15.99 -6.69
CA GLN A 445 -14.99 14.60 -6.99
C GLN A 445 -16.33 14.55 -7.72
N ARG A 446 -16.41 13.69 -8.73
CA ARG A 446 -17.73 13.33 -9.27
C ARG A 446 -18.37 12.37 -8.28
N ALA A 447 -19.62 12.61 -7.93
CA ALA A 447 -20.38 11.72 -7.08
C ALA A 447 -20.44 10.32 -7.69
N HIS A 448 -20.44 9.30 -6.82
CA HIS A 448 -20.54 7.91 -7.26
C HIS A 448 -21.85 7.67 -8.03
N GLN A 449 -21.83 6.83 -9.07
CA GLN A 449 -23.00 6.61 -9.94
C GLN A 449 -24.25 6.19 -9.15
N SER A 450 -24.09 5.31 -8.16
CA SER A 450 -25.20 4.88 -7.31
C SER A 450 -25.85 6.02 -6.53
N TRP A 451 -25.11 7.08 -6.22
CA TRP A 451 -25.65 8.28 -5.58
C TRP A 451 -26.32 9.18 -6.61
N ILE A 452 -25.71 9.36 -7.79
CA ILE A 452 -26.33 10.08 -8.91
C ILE A 452 -27.69 9.47 -9.25
N ASP A 453 -27.81 8.13 -9.23
CA ASP A 453 -29.05 7.41 -9.53
C ASP A 453 -30.12 7.57 -8.43
N GLN A 454 -29.72 7.87 -7.20
CA GLN A 454 -30.62 8.09 -6.04
C GLN A 454 -30.92 9.58 -5.79
N ALA A 455 -30.05 10.47 -6.27
CA ALA A 455 -30.17 11.90 -6.10
C ALA A 455 -31.31 12.44 -6.96
N SER A 456 -31.99 13.48 -6.46
CA SER A 456 -32.96 14.21 -7.27
C SER A 456 -32.30 14.75 -8.54
N PRO A 457 -32.97 14.74 -9.71
CA PRO A 457 -32.41 15.21 -10.99
C PRO A 457 -31.89 16.65 -11.01
N GLN A 458 -32.16 17.42 -9.96
CA GLN A 458 -31.79 18.82 -9.76
C GLN A 458 -30.48 18.99 -8.97
N LEU A 459 -29.94 17.91 -8.37
CA LEU A 459 -28.67 17.95 -7.65
C LEU A 459 -27.51 17.82 -8.63
N ASP A 460 -26.56 18.74 -8.54
CA ASP A 460 -25.33 18.66 -9.31
C ASP A 460 -24.51 17.43 -8.87
N PRO A 461 -24.07 16.54 -9.79
CA PRO A 461 -23.29 15.33 -9.46
C PRO A 461 -21.86 15.61 -8.98
N PHE A 462 -21.54 16.80 -8.46
CA PHE A 462 -20.22 17.16 -7.96
C PHE A 462 -20.21 17.26 -6.43
N TRP A 463 -19.35 16.43 -5.84
CA TRP A 463 -18.95 16.51 -4.44
C TRP A 463 -17.65 17.32 -4.38
N VAL A 464 -17.60 18.36 -3.54
CA VAL A 464 -16.32 19.02 -3.23
C VAL A 464 -15.83 18.50 -1.90
N ASP A 465 -14.65 17.88 -1.93
CA ASP A 465 -13.86 17.52 -0.75
C ASP A 465 -12.68 18.50 -0.67
N THR A 466 -12.66 19.28 0.39
CA THR A 466 -11.60 20.23 0.70
C THR A 466 -10.93 19.81 2.00
N ARG A 467 -9.63 19.60 1.95
CA ARG A 467 -8.82 19.24 3.11
C ARG A 467 -7.83 20.35 3.42
N LEU A 468 -7.81 20.80 4.66
CA LEU A 468 -6.85 21.78 5.14
C LEU A 468 -5.83 21.09 6.05
N LEU A 469 -4.55 21.37 5.83
CA LEU A 469 -3.44 20.86 6.63
C LEU A 469 -2.71 22.05 7.26
N LEU A 470 -2.87 22.25 8.56
CA LEU A 470 -2.23 23.31 9.32
C LEU A 470 -1.05 22.76 10.13
N TYR A 471 0.16 23.09 9.71
CA TYR A 471 1.41 22.63 10.31
C TYR A 471 1.96 23.63 11.33
N GLY A 472 2.19 23.15 12.55
CA GLY A 472 3.03 23.79 13.57
C GLY A 472 4.47 23.25 13.57
N SER A 473 5.21 23.54 14.64
CA SER A 473 6.55 22.97 14.86
C SER A 473 6.48 21.48 15.17
N GLU A 474 5.51 21.04 15.99
CA GLU A 474 5.41 19.69 16.56
C GLU A 474 4.17 18.91 16.11
N ARG A 475 3.06 19.61 15.82
CA ARG A 475 1.76 19.01 15.50
C ARG A 475 1.23 19.46 14.15
N LEU A 476 0.26 18.71 13.65
CA LEU A 476 -0.52 18.98 12.45
C LEU A 476 -2.02 18.91 12.81
N ALA A 477 -2.78 19.94 12.45
CA ALA A 477 -4.24 19.85 12.40
C ALA A 477 -4.68 19.59 10.96
N GLU A 478 -5.46 18.52 10.78
CA GLU A 478 -6.12 18.17 9.54
C GLU A 478 -7.61 18.46 9.68
N ILE A 479 -8.16 19.26 8.77
CA ILE A 479 -9.57 19.66 8.78
C ILE A 479 -10.18 19.19 7.46
N TRP A 480 -11.27 18.44 7.55
CA TRP A 480 -11.99 17.95 6.37
C TRP A 480 -13.30 18.69 6.23
N LEU A 481 -13.49 19.24 5.04
CA LEU A 481 -14.67 19.98 4.64
C LEU A 481 -15.29 19.28 3.46
N SER A 482 -16.61 19.15 3.48
CA SER A 482 -17.30 18.52 2.38
C SER A 482 -18.67 19.14 2.15
N ARG A 483 -19.13 19.16 0.90
CA ARG A 483 -20.51 19.51 0.50
C ARG A 483 -21.00 18.54 -0.55
N ARG A 484 -22.16 17.91 -0.37
CA ARG A 484 -22.59 16.89 -1.33
C ARG A 484 -23.06 17.50 -2.65
N SER A 485 -23.47 18.76 -2.66
CA SER A 485 -23.89 19.47 -3.87
C SER A 485 -23.49 20.94 -3.84
N LEU A 486 -23.00 21.45 -4.97
CA LEU A 486 -22.68 22.87 -5.16
C LEU A 486 -23.88 23.80 -5.00
N SER A 487 -25.08 23.31 -5.34
CA SER A 487 -26.29 24.13 -5.49
C SER A 487 -27.25 24.07 -4.30
N VAL A 488 -27.09 23.09 -3.39
CA VAL A 488 -28.12 22.78 -2.38
C VAL A 488 -27.57 22.72 -0.96
N GLU A 489 -26.32 22.29 -0.77
CA GLU A 489 -25.76 22.09 0.58
C GLU A 489 -24.62 23.07 0.86
N PRO A 490 -24.57 23.64 2.08
CA PRO A 490 -23.43 24.44 2.48
C PRO A 490 -22.18 23.56 2.65
N LEU A 491 -21.00 24.16 2.50
CA LEU A 491 -19.76 23.49 2.89
C LEU A 491 -19.73 23.36 4.41
N SER A 492 -19.45 22.15 4.89
CA SER A 492 -19.39 21.88 6.32
C SER A 492 -18.11 21.16 6.72
N ILE A 493 -17.57 21.50 7.89
CA ILE A 493 -16.50 20.75 8.55
C ILE A 493 -17.13 19.47 9.11
N HIS A 494 -16.67 18.31 8.66
CA HIS A 494 -17.19 17.02 9.16
C HIS A 494 -16.16 16.23 9.97
N SER A 495 -14.89 16.64 9.94
CA SER A 495 -13.84 16.04 10.76
C SER A 495 -12.74 17.04 11.05
N ILE A 496 -12.17 16.97 12.25
CA ILE A 496 -10.93 17.63 12.63
C ILE A 496 -10.06 16.62 13.38
N GLU A 497 -8.81 16.44 12.94
CA GLU A 497 -7.84 15.54 13.57
C GLU A 497 -6.57 16.32 13.89
N ILE A 498 -6.08 16.17 15.11
CA ILE A 498 -4.80 16.69 15.54
C ILE A 498 -3.86 15.51 15.70
N ARG A 499 -2.71 15.58 15.03
CA ARG A 499 -1.71 14.52 14.98
C ARG A 499 -0.33 15.07 15.29
N THR A 500 0.63 14.19 15.57
CA THR A 500 2.04 14.53 15.47
C THR A 500 2.37 14.99 14.05
N LYS A 501 3.33 15.90 13.90
CA LYS A 501 3.70 16.46 12.59
C LYS A 501 4.20 15.41 11.58
N ASP A 502 4.81 14.33 12.08
CA ASP A 502 5.19 13.17 11.28
C ASP A 502 4.00 12.27 10.86
N ARG A 503 2.79 12.62 11.32
CA ARG A 503 1.50 11.99 11.05
C ARG A 503 1.36 10.58 11.61
N ARG A 504 2.31 10.12 12.42
CA ARG A 504 2.32 8.75 12.96
C ARG A 504 1.33 8.54 14.10
N HIS A 505 0.97 9.59 14.84
CA HIS A 505 0.09 9.46 16.00
C HIS A 505 -1.04 10.47 15.94
N SER A 506 -2.28 9.95 15.99
CA SER A 506 -3.45 10.74 16.33
C SER A 506 -3.37 11.11 17.81
N ILE A 507 -3.50 12.40 18.10
CA ILE A 507 -3.53 12.95 19.45
C ILE A 507 -4.99 13.15 19.86
N TRP A 508 -5.79 13.67 18.94
CA TRP A 508 -7.19 13.96 19.14
C TRP A 508 -7.92 13.93 17.80
N HIS A 509 -9.13 13.39 17.75
CA HIS A 509 -9.94 13.34 16.53
C HIS A 509 -11.40 13.60 16.88
N CYS A 510 -12.08 14.45 16.13
CA CYS A 510 -13.51 14.63 16.22
C CYS A 510 -14.17 14.51 14.85
N ASN A 511 -15.24 13.73 14.77
CA ASN A 511 -16.14 13.67 13.63
C ASN A 511 -17.43 14.43 13.97
N PHE A 512 -17.98 15.16 13.00
CA PHE A 512 -19.19 15.95 13.16
C PHE A 512 -20.27 15.47 12.19
N GLU A 513 -21.50 15.33 12.68
CA GLU A 513 -22.67 15.02 11.89
C GLU A 513 -23.64 16.23 11.95
N TYR A 514 -23.49 17.15 11.00
CA TYR A 514 -24.25 18.41 10.97
C TYR A 514 -25.76 18.18 11.02
N GLU A 515 -26.29 17.21 10.27
CA GLU A 515 -27.73 16.89 10.24
C GLU A 515 -28.27 16.40 11.59
N GLN A 516 -27.42 15.76 12.40
CA GLN A 516 -27.79 15.24 13.71
C GLN A 516 -27.39 16.17 14.85
N ALA A 517 -26.77 17.32 14.54
CA ALA A 517 -26.18 18.21 15.53
C ALA A 517 -25.33 17.45 16.55
N SER A 518 -24.49 16.50 16.09
CA SER A 518 -23.71 15.64 16.98
C SER A 518 -22.22 15.64 16.63
N GLY A 519 -21.39 15.43 17.64
CA GLY A 519 -19.93 15.30 17.52
C GLY A 519 -19.45 14.07 18.27
N THR A 520 -18.52 13.31 17.66
CA THR A 520 -17.88 12.16 18.31
C THR A 520 -16.39 12.41 18.44
N VAL A 521 -15.90 12.48 19.68
CA VAL A 521 -14.51 12.78 20.03
C VAL A 521 -13.76 11.52 20.44
N PHE A 522 -12.57 11.33 19.89
CA PHE A 522 -11.57 10.35 20.30
C PHE A 522 -10.34 11.11 20.83
N ASP A 523 -10.17 11.12 22.16
CA ASP A 523 -9.02 11.75 22.80
C ASP A 523 -7.97 10.71 23.21
N TYR A 524 -6.90 10.62 22.42
CA TYR A 524 -5.81 9.67 22.63
C TYR A 524 -4.81 10.11 23.70
N ARG A 525 -4.99 11.31 24.27
CA ARG A 525 -4.27 11.76 25.48
C ARG A 525 -4.83 11.09 26.73
N SER A 526 -6.08 10.63 26.67
CA SER A 526 -6.75 9.97 27.79
C SER A 526 -6.52 8.45 27.81
N VAL A 527 -6.55 7.86 29.00
CA VAL A 527 -6.43 6.39 29.17
C VAL A 527 -7.63 5.65 28.56
N ALA A 528 -8.79 6.30 28.52
CA ALA A 528 -10.03 5.75 27.97
C ALA A 528 -10.13 6.03 26.47
N ARG A 529 -9.63 5.13 25.63
CA ARG A 529 -9.67 5.24 24.15
C ARG A 529 -11.07 5.10 23.52
N ARG A 530 -12.16 5.26 24.28
CA ARG A 530 -13.52 5.15 23.74
C ARG A 530 -13.97 6.51 23.21
N GLY A 531 -14.56 6.51 22.02
CA GLY A 531 -15.18 7.70 21.46
C GLY A 531 -16.35 8.16 22.33
N GLY A 532 -16.38 9.44 22.69
CA GLY A 532 -17.51 10.08 23.35
C GLY A 532 -18.34 10.83 22.33
N THR A 533 -19.63 10.50 22.22
CA THR A 533 -20.58 11.23 21.36
C THR A 533 -21.39 12.19 22.22
N SER A 534 -21.51 13.44 21.78
CA SER A 534 -22.33 14.46 22.43
C SER A 534 -23.12 15.27 21.40
N GLU A 535 -24.25 15.83 21.85
CA GLU A 535 -24.99 16.83 21.09
C GLU A 535 -24.20 18.15 21.06
N LEU A 536 -24.21 18.82 19.92
CA LEU A 536 -23.53 20.09 19.69
C LEU A 536 -24.44 21.24 20.11
N SER A 537 -23.85 22.27 20.73
CA SER A 537 -24.59 23.50 20.99
C SER A 537 -24.95 24.22 19.68
N PRO A 538 -25.97 25.10 19.67
CA PRO A 538 -26.29 25.90 18.50
C PRO A 538 -25.11 26.71 17.95
N GLU A 539 -24.23 27.22 18.83
CA GLU A 539 -23.02 27.94 18.40
C GLU A 539 -22.04 27.01 17.66
N LEU A 540 -21.83 25.78 18.15
CA LEU A 540 -20.95 24.82 17.49
C LEU A 540 -21.53 24.33 16.17
N CYS A 541 -22.85 24.10 16.09
CA CYS A 541 -23.54 23.81 14.84
C CYS A 541 -23.35 24.92 13.80
N ALA A 542 -23.44 26.18 14.22
CA ALA A 542 -23.20 27.33 13.33
C ALA A 542 -21.72 27.40 12.88
N ALA A 543 -20.77 27.00 13.72
CA ALA A 543 -19.34 26.96 13.38
C ALA A 543 -19.00 25.87 12.34
N LEU A 544 -19.78 24.79 12.24
CA LEU A 544 -19.56 23.74 11.24
C LEU A 544 -19.75 24.22 9.81
N VAL A 545 -20.64 25.17 9.59
CA VAL A 545 -21.04 25.65 8.26
C VAL A 545 -20.28 26.91 7.88
N LEU A 546 -19.73 26.93 6.67
CA LEU A 546 -19.00 28.08 6.14
C LEU A 546 -19.08 28.17 4.62
N ASP A 547 -18.74 29.34 4.09
CA ASP A 547 -18.49 29.49 2.66
C ASP A 547 -17.23 28.72 2.26
N HIS A 548 -17.09 28.45 0.95
CA HIS A 548 -15.88 27.80 0.46
C HIS A 548 -14.66 28.67 0.80
N PRO A 549 -13.66 28.14 1.54
CA PRO A 549 -12.51 28.94 1.94
C PRO A 549 -11.76 29.41 0.69
N VAL A 550 -11.57 30.73 0.60
CA VAL A 550 -10.82 31.34 -0.50
C VAL A 550 -9.32 31.15 -0.23
N PRO A 551 -8.56 30.54 -1.16
CA PRO A 551 -7.11 30.42 -1.02
C PRO A 551 -6.45 31.77 -0.74
N GLY A 552 -5.68 31.84 0.35
CA GLY A 552 -5.04 33.07 0.82
C GLY A 552 -5.80 33.85 1.89
N ALA A 553 -7.06 33.51 2.17
CA ALA A 553 -7.88 34.15 3.20
C ALA A 553 -8.47 33.10 4.17
N PRO A 554 -7.64 32.48 5.04
CA PRO A 554 -8.04 31.34 5.84
C PRO A 554 -8.69 31.70 7.18
N ASP A 555 -8.88 32.98 7.49
CA ASP A 555 -9.21 33.44 8.84
C ASP A 555 -10.54 32.87 9.37
N ASP A 556 -11.59 32.83 8.54
CA ASP A 556 -12.91 32.31 8.94
C ASP A 556 -12.84 30.81 9.30
N VAL A 557 -12.25 29.98 8.42
CA VAL A 557 -12.14 28.54 8.68
C VAL A 557 -11.25 28.24 9.89
N LEU A 558 -10.17 29.01 10.08
CA LEU A 558 -9.29 28.84 11.25
C LEU A 558 -9.98 29.29 12.55
N HIS A 559 -10.77 30.35 12.51
CA HIS A 559 -11.55 30.81 13.65
C HIS A 559 -12.59 29.76 14.07
N ARG A 560 -13.38 29.26 13.12
CA ARG A 560 -14.38 28.19 13.34
C ARG A 560 -13.73 26.91 13.84
N THR A 561 -12.60 26.52 13.26
CA THR A 561 -11.84 25.35 13.71
C THR A 561 -11.43 25.48 15.17
N ARG A 562 -10.92 26.65 15.60
CA ARG A 562 -10.56 26.88 17.01
C ARG A 562 -11.77 26.78 17.93
N GLN A 563 -12.91 27.37 17.54
CA GLN A 563 -14.16 27.28 18.31
C GLN A 563 -14.63 25.82 18.47
N LEU A 564 -14.60 25.04 17.39
CA LEU A 564 -14.99 23.63 17.42
C LEU A 564 -14.08 22.80 18.30
N ILE A 565 -12.76 22.96 18.16
CA ILE A 565 -11.76 22.22 18.94
C ILE A 565 -11.88 22.55 20.44
N ASP A 566 -12.03 23.83 20.79
CA ASP A 566 -12.21 24.28 22.17
C ASP A 566 -13.53 23.77 22.77
N GLY A 567 -14.64 23.94 22.05
CA GLY A 567 -15.97 23.51 22.48
C GLY A 567 -16.12 21.98 22.60
N MET A 568 -15.34 21.21 21.83
CA MET A 568 -15.28 19.75 21.93
C MET A 568 -14.24 19.23 22.94
N GLY A 569 -13.68 20.12 23.77
CA GLY A 569 -12.87 19.74 24.93
C GLY A 569 -11.40 19.44 24.62
N TYR A 570 -10.88 19.81 23.45
CA TYR A 570 -9.43 19.73 23.21
C TYR A 570 -8.67 20.82 23.97
N GLY A 571 -9.25 22.03 24.03
CA GLY A 571 -8.64 23.27 24.54
C GLY A 571 -8.08 24.15 23.42
N GLU A 572 -7.14 25.04 23.77
CA GLU A 572 -6.48 25.92 22.81
C GLU A 572 -5.71 25.14 21.73
N LEU A 573 -5.88 25.54 20.47
CA LEU A 573 -5.15 24.96 19.34
C LEU A 573 -3.69 25.45 19.32
N ASP A 574 -2.85 24.85 20.16
CA ASP A 574 -1.41 25.03 20.13
C ASP A 574 -0.73 23.84 19.44
N LEU A 575 -0.26 24.10 18.21
CA LEU A 575 0.41 23.12 17.37
C LEU A 575 1.93 23.07 17.59
N ASP A 576 2.44 23.95 18.45
CA ASP A 576 3.86 24.06 18.75
C ASP A 576 4.23 23.33 20.06
N LEU A 577 3.22 22.88 20.83
CA LEU A 577 3.42 22.05 22.01
C LEU A 577 4.01 20.67 21.68
N PRO A 578 5.06 20.23 22.40
CA PRO A 578 5.58 18.89 22.26
C PRO A 578 4.51 17.84 22.57
N PHE A 579 4.61 16.68 21.92
CA PHE A 579 3.76 15.55 22.25
C PHE A 579 4.41 14.72 23.35
N GLU A 580 3.95 14.92 24.59
CA GLU A 580 4.31 14.05 25.71
C GLU A 580 3.41 12.81 25.68
N ARG A 581 3.99 11.64 25.44
CA ARG A 581 3.29 10.37 25.64
C ARG A 581 3.20 10.15 27.15
N SER A 582 2.02 10.39 27.73
CA SER A 582 1.65 9.89 29.05
C SER A 582 1.60 8.37 29.07
#